data_AF-A0A9D9DSK8-F1
#
_entry.id   AF-A0A9D9DSK8-F1
#
_cell.length_a   1.000
_cell.length_b   1.000
_cell.length_c   1.000
_cell.angle_alpha   90.00
_cell.angle_beta   90.00
_cell.angle_gamma   90.00
#
_symmetry.space_group_name_H-M   'P 1'
#
loop_
_entity.id
_entity.type
_entity.pdbx_description
1 polymer ?
#
loop_
_entity_poly.entity_id
_entity_poly.type
_entity_poly.pdbx_seq_one_letter_code
_entity_poly.pdbx_strand_id
1 'polypeptide(L)'
;MKRIFICLLGGLLALPVIGWAQTSPRIWVEYDTAGMIGDAMNLRLRCESPNPEMVNFPLLQGQLSADLSLIPSDSLRIDTVFDAHSRLKTMTVSYLFSSYQEGAYTMPSFCFEYPDGDSLRSYCTDTGLVRFYAPEVDTTASIKDIAPAFNVGKKELLKEYWGKYDIYLWIVLAAALLCVAIVYICKKWKRKETLFVPKKPSVPPVIRALASLKQLKEKQLWQKNLIKEYYTELTDILRLYLSEAMEIPAVEMTNEELRSALKKRFPAKSWEAQNLMEVLDTATLVKFAKVLPGAAEHENCYAVVQEFLETQKKAQDAAKAAESLPKANTESASTDDSIPQTSVPGIQPSRPVSETPQKQFDDSRSQAGNKAESNEEKEAPTEN
;
A
#
# COMPACT_ATOMS: atom_id res chain seq x y z
N MET A 1 -64.07 -4.80 -48.96
CA MET A 1 -62.61 -5.10 -48.88
C MET A 1 -61.78 -4.57 -50.06
N LYS A 2 -62.13 -4.78 -51.35
CA LYS A 2 -61.25 -4.43 -52.50
C LYS A 2 -60.71 -2.98 -52.57
N ARG A 3 -61.43 -1.95 -52.11
CA ARG A 3 -60.97 -0.54 -52.19
C ARG A 3 -59.82 -0.18 -51.23
N ILE A 4 -59.73 -0.81 -50.06
CA ILE A 4 -58.67 -0.51 -49.06
C ILE A 4 -57.31 -1.04 -49.53
N PHE A 5 -57.31 -2.20 -50.20
CA PHE A 5 -56.09 -2.84 -50.72
C PHE A 5 -55.41 -2.01 -51.82
N ILE A 6 -56.17 -1.27 -52.62
CA ILE A 6 -55.66 -0.39 -53.68
C ILE A 6 -54.90 0.81 -53.08
N CYS A 7 -55.41 1.39 -51.97
CA CYS A 7 -54.71 2.49 -51.29
C CYS A 7 -53.38 2.05 -50.67
N LEU A 8 -53.32 0.84 -50.10
CA LEU A 8 -52.07 0.27 -49.57
C LEU A 8 -51.04 -0.04 -50.67
N LEU A 9 -51.49 -0.56 -51.82
CA LEU A 9 -50.61 -0.83 -52.96
C LEU A 9 -50.09 0.46 -53.60
N GLY A 10 -50.91 1.51 -53.69
CA GLY A 10 -50.50 2.83 -54.18
C GLY A 10 -49.51 3.54 -53.24
N GLY A 11 -49.68 3.42 -51.93
CA GLY A 11 -48.77 4.03 -50.93
C GLY A 11 -47.35 3.45 -50.97
N LEU A 12 -47.19 2.17 -51.31
CA LEU A 12 -45.88 1.51 -51.37
C LEU A 12 -45.04 1.97 -52.57
N LEU A 13 -45.68 2.48 -53.63
CA LEU A 13 -45.01 2.98 -54.85
C LEU A 13 -44.65 4.47 -54.77
N ALA A 14 -44.89 5.11 -53.62
CA ALA A 14 -44.54 6.50 -53.32
C ALA A 14 -43.32 6.63 -52.39
N LEU A 15 -42.52 5.56 -52.23
CA LEU A 15 -41.18 5.68 -51.67
C LEU A 15 -40.35 6.63 -52.55
N PRO A 16 -39.77 7.72 -52.01
CA PRO A 16 -38.91 8.57 -52.81
C PRO A 16 -37.71 7.75 -53.28
N VAL A 17 -37.47 7.74 -54.59
CA VAL A 17 -36.18 7.30 -55.13
C VAL A 17 -35.16 8.34 -54.68
N ILE A 18 -34.55 8.09 -53.52
CA ILE A 18 -33.35 8.79 -53.07
C ILE A 18 -32.24 8.33 -54.01
N GLY A 19 -32.20 8.97 -55.18
CA GLY A 19 -31.10 8.83 -56.11
C GLY A 19 -29.83 9.17 -55.35
N TRP A 20 -28.86 8.26 -55.39
CA TRP A 20 -27.53 8.51 -54.88
C TRP A 20 -26.86 9.49 -55.85
N ALA A 21 -27.24 10.76 -55.74
CA ALA A 21 -26.57 11.86 -56.40
C ALA A 21 -25.13 11.83 -55.89
N GLN A 22 -24.22 11.36 -56.75
CA GLN A 22 -22.79 11.37 -56.48
C GLN A 22 -22.38 12.83 -56.41
N THR A 23 -22.34 13.38 -55.19
CA THR A 23 -21.96 14.76 -54.94
C THR A 23 -20.53 14.94 -55.46
N SER A 24 -20.40 15.64 -56.58
CA SER A 24 -19.10 15.90 -57.20
C SER A 24 -18.15 16.53 -56.17
N PRO A 25 -16.90 16.07 -56.06
CA PRO A 25 -15.97 16.60 -55.07
C PRO A 25 -15.81 18.10 -55.29
N ARG A 26 -16.07 18.89 -54.24
CA ARG A 26 -15.91 20.35 -54.32
C ARG A 26 -14.46 20.67 -53.95
N ILE A 27 -13.76 21.23 -54.92
CA ILE A 27 -12.31 21.46 -54.85
C ILE A 27 -12.04 22.95 -55.00
N TRP A 28 -11.15 23.49 -54.18
CA TRP A 28 -10.66 24.86 -54.29
C TRP A 28 -9.26 24.99 -53.70
N VAL A 29 -8.60 26.12 -54.00
CA VAL A 29 -7.30 26.47 -53.44
C VAL A 29 -7.42 27.78 -52.67
N GLU A 30 -6.90 27.79 -51.45
CA GLU A 30 -6.64 29.00 -50.68
C GLU A 30 -5.14 29.28 -50.72
N TYR A 31 -4.74 30.47 -51.11
CA TYR A 31 -3.34 30.89 -51.16
C TYR A 31 -3.21 32.36 -50.76
N ASP A 32 -2.09 32.71 -50.14
CA ASP A 32 -1.81 34.11 -49.82
C ASP A 32 -1.49 34.88 -51.12
N THR A 33 -2.09 36.07 -51.32
CA THR A 33 -2.04 36.79 -52.61
C THR A 33 -0.95 37.87 -52.69
N ALA A 34 -0.39 38.29 -51.55
CA ALA A 34 0.65 39.32 -51.48
C ALA A 34 1.64 39.03 -50.33
N GLY A 35 2.93 39.28 -50.57
CA GLY A 35 4.01 39.15 -49.59
C GLY A 35 5.27 39.91 -50.01
N MET A 36 6.32 39.91 -49.17
CA MET A 36 7.64 40.42 -49.54
C MET A 36 8.49 39.32 -50.18
N ILE A 37 9.48 39.70 -50.98
CA ILE A 37 10.48 38.75 -51.53
C ILE A 37 11.15 37.94 -50.39
N GLY A 38 11.16 36.62 -50.52
CA GLY A 38 11.67 35.70 -49.50
C GLY A 38 10.69 35.31 -48.39
N ASP A 39 9.47 35.87 -48.32
CA ASP A 39 8.44 35.45 -47.36
C ASP A 39 7.95 34.02 -47.65
N ALA A 40 7.67 33.25 -46.60
CA ALA A 40 7.09 31.91 -46.69
C ALA A 40 5.55 32.00 -46.71
N MET A 41 4.97 31.98 -47.90
CA MET A 41 3.53 32.13 -48.15
C MET A 41 2.81 30.79 -48.14
N ASN A 42 1.55 30.77 -47.69
CA ASN A 42 0.76 29.55 -47.52
C ASN A 42 0.01 29.19 -48.80
N LEU A 43 0.04 27.90 -49.15
CA LEU A 43 -0.80 27.29 -50.17
C LEU A 43 -1.58 26.12 -49.55
N ARG A 44 -2.90 26.14 -49.63
CA ARG A 44 -3.80 25.10 -49.12
C ARG A 44 -4.67 24.55 -50.25
N LEU A 45 -4.41 23.30 -50.62
CA LEU A 45 -5.28 22.53 -51.49
C LEU A 45 -6.42 21.95 -50.66
N ARG A 46 -7.68 22.20 -51.03
CA ARG A 46 -8.87 21.70 -50.32
C ARG A 46 -9.77 20.87 -51.22
N CYS A 47 -10.22 19.72 -50.70
CA CYS A 47 -11.27 18.92 -51.30
C CYS A 47 -12.32 18.53 -50.24
N GLU A 48 -13.57 18.88 -50.51
CA GLU A 48 -14.77 18.52 -49.74
C GLU A 48 -15.52 17.41 -50.50
N SER A 49 -15.63 16.22 -49.89
CA SER A 49 -16.16 15.00 -50.51
C SER A 49 -16.67 14.03 -49.43
N PRO A 50 -17.60 13.10 -49.70
CA PRO A 50 -17.90 12.00 -48.77
C PRO A 50 -16.65 11.14 -48.48
N ASN A 51 -15.82 10.90 -49.52
CA ASN A 51 -14.59 10.10 -49.46
C ASN A 51 -13.42 10.86 -50.12
N PRO A 52 -12.80 11.86 -49.46
CA PRO A 52 -11.66 12.59 -50.02
C PRO A 52 -10.39 11.73 -50.10
N GLU A 53 -10.33 10.62 -49.35
CA GLU A 53 -9.28 9.59 -49.43
C GLU A 53 -9.22 8.89 -50.81
N MET A 54 -10.27 8.99 -51.63
CA MET A 54 -10.30 8.50 -53.01
C MET A 54 -9.84 9.55 -54.04
N VAL A 55 -9.57 10.80 -53.62
CA VAL A 55 -9.12 11.87 -54.51
C VAL A 55 -7.59 11.85 -54.57
N ASN A 56 -7.02 11.72 -55.76
CA ASN A 56 -5.58 11.88 -55.96
C ASN A 56 -5.23 13.37 -55.92
N PHE A 57 -4.47 13.78 -54.91
CA PHE A 57 -3.99 15.16 -54.77
C PHE A 57 -2.68 15.35 -55.56
N PRO A 58 -2.50 16.46 -56.27
CA PRO A 58 -1.24 16.72 -56.96
C PRO A 58 -0.10 16.91 -55.95
N LEU A 59 0.91 16.04 -56.05
CA LEU A 59 2.12 16.08 -55.23
C LEU A 59 3.06 17.17 -55.78
N LEU A 60 3.05 18.34 -55.13
CA LEU A 60 3.82 19.49 -55.58
C LEU A 60 5.28 19.38 -55.10
N GLN A 61 6.24 19.48 -56.01
CA GLN A 61 7.67 19.38 -55.73
C GLN A 61 8.47 20.37 -56.61
N GLY A 62 9.51 21.00 -56.05
CA GLY A 62 10.37 21.94 -56.79
C GLY A 62 9.73 23.31 -57.02
N GLN A 63 9.49 23.68 -58.28
CA GLN A 63 8.95 24.98 -58.69
C GLN A 63 7.51 24.84 -59.21
N LEU A 64 6.63 25.79 -58.87
CA LEU A 64 5.26 25.89 -59.39
C LEU A 64 5.21 26.63 -60.74
N SER A 65 6.03 27.66 -60.87
CA SER A 65 6.19 28.48 -62.07
C SER A 65 7.58 29.14 -62.01
N ALA A 66 7.95 29.93 -63.04
CA ALA A 66 9.33 30.36 -63.33
C ALA A 66 10.23 30.67 -62.12
N ASP A 67 9.79 31.59 -61.23
CA ASP A 67 10.52 31.95 -60.00
C ASP A 67 9.80 31.48 -58.71
N LEU A 68 8.65 30.82 -58.83
CA LEU A 68 7.81 30.45 -57.69
C LEU A 68 8.23 29.09 -57.12
N SER A 69 9.05 29.13 -56.07
CA SER A 69 9.64 27.95 -55.43
C SER A 69 8.78 27.41 -54.29
N LEU A 70 8.74 26.08 -54.10
CA LEU A 70 8.28 25.47 -52.85
C LEU A 70 9.38 25.47 -51.81
N ILE A 71 9.00 25.69 -50.56
CA ILE A 71 9.85 25.42 -49.41
C ILE A 71 9.67 23.93 -49.06
N PRO A 72 10.69 23.08 -49.25
CA PRO A 72 10.58 21.66 -48.95
C PRO A 72 10.28 21.46 -47.46
N SER A 73 9.29 20.62 -47.17
CA SER A 73 8.84 20.33 -45.81
C SER A 73 8.92 18.83 -45.57
N ASP A 74 9.68 18.39 -44.56
CA ASP A 74 9.96 16.97 -44.28
C ASP A 74 8.70 16.13 -44.01
N SER A 75 7.57 16.78 -43.69
CA SER A 75 6.24 16.18 -43.68
C SER A 75 5.22 17.13 -44.32
N LEU A 76 4.42 16.61 -45.25
CA LEU A 76 3.24 17.32 -45.75
C LEU A 76 2.21 17.42 -44.62
N ARG A 77 1.67 18.62 -44.39
CA ARG A 77 0.62 18.84 -43.40
C ARG A 77 -0.74 18.57 -44.04
N ILE A 78 -1.17 17.31 -43.93
CA ILE A 78 -2.50 16.84 -44.31
C ILE A 78 -3.40 16.88 -43.06
N ASP A 79 -4.55 17.55 -43.17
CA ASP A 79 -5.57 17.64 -42.13
C ASP A 79 -6.94 17.25 -42.74
N THR A 80 -7.80 16.59 -41.97
CA THR A 80 -9.10 16.09 -42.44
C THR A 80 -10.19 16.36 -41.40
N VAL A 81 -11.03 17.35 -41.70
CA VAL A 81 -12.16 17.75 -40.87
C VAL A 81 -13.44 17.06 -41.36
N PHE A 82 -14.24 16.48 -40.46
CA PHE A 82 -15.54 15.91 -40.78
C PHE A 82 -16.67 16.82 -40.30
N ASP A 83 -17.60 17.17 -41.19
CA ASP A 83 -18.84 17.85 -40.81
C ASP A 83 -20.00 16.85 -40.66
N ALA A 84 -20.50 16.76 -39.43
CA ALA A 84 -21.61 15.89 -39.08
C ALA A 84 -22.97 16.33 -39.69
N HIS A 85 -23.11 17.59 -40.13
CA HIS A 85 -24.34 18.10 -40.71
C HIS A 85 -24.47 17.78 -42.22
N SER A 86 -23.44 18.06 -43.01
CA SER A 86 -23.40 17.72 -44.45
C SER A 86 -23.04 16.25 -44.74
N ARG A 87 -22.42 15.55 -43.76
CA ARG A 87 -21.77 14.24 -43.92
C ARG A 87 -20.57 14.25 -44.88
N LEU A 88 -19.98 15.42 -45.14
CA LEU A 88 -18.79 15.56 -45.97
C LEU A 88 -17.53 15.58 -45.09
N LYS A 89 -16.42 15.06 -45.63
CA LYS A 89 -15.07 15.24 -45.11
C LYS A 89 -14.35 16.27 -45.98
N THR A 90 -13.71 17.24 -45.34
CA THR A 90 -12.88 18.25 -46.00
C THR A 90 -11.42 17.97 -45.69
N MET A 91 -10.69 17.48 -46.69
CA MET A 91 -9.25 17.25 -46.60
C MET A 91 -8.49 18.48 -47.09
N THR A 92 -7.58 18.98 -46.26
CA THR A 92 -6.70 20.13 -46.55
C THR A 92 -5.25 19.66 -46.59
N VAL A 93 -4.54 19.91 -47.70
CA VAL A 93 -3.08 19.69 -47.80
C VAL A 93 -2.40 21.05 -47.86
N SER A 94 -1.53 21.33 -46.89
CA SER A 94 -0.83 22.61 -46.76
C SER A 94 0.63 22.52 -47.21
N TYR A 95 1.01 23.45 -48.09
CA TYR A 95 2.34 23.69 -48.61
C TYR A 95 2.80 25.12 -48.28
N LEU A 96 4.11 25.37 -48.34
CA LEU A 96 4.71 26.71 -48.26
C LEU A 96 5.47 27.02 -49.55
N PHE A 97 5.38 28.25 -50.03
CA PHE A 97 6.04 28.72 -51.26
C PHE A 97 6.65 30.11 -51.07
N SER A 98 7.61 30.47 -51.93
CA SER A 98 8.26 31.80 -51.93
C SER A 98 8.82 32.16 -53.30
N SER A 99 8.98 33.46 -53.56
CA SER A 99 9.74 34.02 -54.68
C SER A 99 10.88 34.89 -54.16
N TYR A 100 12.01 34.84 -54.85
CA TYR A 100 13.19 35.68 -54.58
C TYR A 100 13.30 36.89 -55.53
N GLN A 101 12.32 37.08 -56.41
CA GLN A 101 12.22 38.21 -57.34
C GLN A 101 10.91 38.98 -57.12
N GLU A 102 10.98 40.31 -57.27
CA GLU A 102 9.81 41.18 -57.25
C GLU A 102 8.98 40.98 -58.52
N GLY A 103 7.67 40.82 -58.40
CA GLY A 103 6.82 40.64 -59.56
C GLY A 103 5.40 40.16 -59.26
N ALA A 104 4.60 40.11 -60.32
CA ALA A 104 3.30 39.46 -60.32
C ALA A 104 3.42 38.10 -61.03
N TYR A 105 3.22 37.03 -60.27
CA TYR A 105 3.38 35.64 -60.73
C TYR A 105 2.03 34.96 -60.87
N THR A 106 1.82 34.29 -62.00
CA THR A 106 0.63 33.44 -62.20
C THR A 106 0.77 32.17 -61.36
N MET A 107 -0.27 31.90 -60.58
CA MET A 107 -0.41 30.67 -59.82
C MET A 107 -0.95 29.58 -60.75
N PRO A 108 -0.29 28.41 -60.89
CA PRO A 108 -0.74 27.35 -61.79
C PRO A 108 -2.08 26.76 -61.34
N SER A 109 -2.83 26.21 -62.29
CA SER A 109 -4.02 25.41 -62.03
C SER A 109 -3.63 24.05 -61.43
N PHE A 110 -4.31 23.63 -60.38
CA PHE A 110 -4.08 22.34 -59.74
C PHE A 110 -5.18 21.36 -60.13
N CYS A 111 -4.80 20.26 -60.76
CA CYS A 111 -5.71 19.19 -61.16
C CYS A 111 -5.70 18.06 -60.13
N PHE A 112 -6.88 17.63 -59.74
CA PHE A 112 -7.15 16.56 -58.77
C PHE A 112 -7.92 15.46 -59.49
N GLU A 113 -7.51 14.20 -59.35
CA GLU A 113 -8.15 13.10 -60.05
C GLU A 113 -9.10 12.37 -59.11
N TYR A 114 -10.36 12.22 -59.52
CA TYR A 114 -11.37 11.49 -58.76
C TYR A 114 -11.91 10.31 -59.59
N PRO A 115 -11.85 9.07 -59.09
CA PRO A 115 -12.42 7.92 -59.76
C PRO A 115 -13.95 7.94 -59.62
N ASP A 116 -14.65 8.18 -60.73
CA ASP A 116 -16.10 8.11 -60.80
C ASP A 116 -16.53 6.87 -61.59
N GLY A 117 -16.67 5.75 -60.87
CA GLY A 117 -16.91 4.43 -61.46
C GLY A 117 -15.69 3.94 -62.23
N ASP A 118 -15.89 3.67 -63.53
CA ASP A 118 -14.88 3.11 -64.45
C ASP A 118 -14.13 4.21 -65.23
N SER A 119 -14.06 5.43 -64.69
CA SER A 119 -13.41 6.58 -65.33
C SER A 119 -12.85 7.58 -64.32
N LEU A 120 -11.61 8.02 -64.55
CA LEU A 120 -10.99 9.11 -63.80
C LEU A 120 -11.51 10.45 -64.34
N ARG A 121 -12.05 11.31 -63.46
CA ARG A 121 -12.36 12.70 -63.77
C ARG A 121 -11.34 13.62 -63.12
N SER A 122 -10.65 14.41 -63.94
CA SER A 122 -9.74 15.45 -63.48
C SER A 122 -10.53 16.75 -63.24
N TYR A 123 -10.51 17.24 -61.99
CA TYR A 123 -11.05 18.53 -61.59
C TYR A 123 -9.88 19.51 -61.41
N CYS A 124 -9.78 20.52 -62.27
CA CYS A 124 -8.71 21.51 -62.21
C CYS A 124 -9.21 22.85 -61.65
N THR A 125 -8.43 23.50 -60.80
CA THR A 125 -8.75 24.82 -60.23
C THR A 125 -8.35 25.97 -61.14
N ASP A 126 -8.99 27.13 -60.99
CA ASP A 126 -8.63 28.35 -61.71
C ASP A 126 -7.20 28.82 -61.39
N THR A 127 -6.57 29.49 -62.36
CA THR A 127 -5.25 30.12 -62.19
C THR A 127 -5.35 31.41 -61.39
N GLY A 128 -4.46 31.58 -60.42
CA GLY A 128 -4.38 32.77 -59.56
C GLY A 128 -3.31 33.78 -59.98
N LEU A 129 -3.19 34.86 -59.21
CA LEU A 129 -2.08 35.80 -59.29
C LEU A 129 -1.60 36.13 -57.88
N VAL A 130 -0.29 35.99 -57.66
CA VAL A 130 0.40 36.37 -56.42
C VAL A 130 1.39 37.49 -56.72
N ARG A 131 1.47 38.51 -55.86
CA ARG A 131 2.44 39.60 -56.01
C ARG A 131 3.46 39.61 -54.86
N PHE A 132 4.73 39.54 -55.23
CA PHE A 132 5.86 39.75 -54.32
C PHE A 132 6.38 41.17 -54.49
N TYR A 133 6.57 41.86 -53.37
CA TYR A 133 7.12 43.22 -53.31
C TYR A 133 8.56 43.19 -52.81
N ALA A 134 9.44 44.03 -53.38
CA ALA A 134 10.70 44.36 -52.74
C ALA A 134 10.47 45.39 -51.61
N PRO A 135 11.24 45.36 -50.51
CA PRO A 135 11.25 46.45 -49.55
C PRO A 135 11.86 47.70 -50.19
N GLU A 136 11.23 48.87 -49.99
CA GLU A 136 11.74 50.14 -50.52
C GLU A 136 13.09 50.49 -49.89
N VAL A 137 14.14 50.55 -50.73
CA VAL A 137 15.49 50.91 -50.30
C VAL A 137 15.70 52.41 -50.50
N ASP A 138 15.69 53.18 -49.41
CA ASP A 138 16.05 54.60 -49.43
C ASP A 138 17.54 54.78 -49.76
N THR A 139 17.82 55.14 -51.01
CA THR A 139 19.18 55.42 -51.51
C THR A 139 19.74 56.78 -51.08
N THR A 140 18.99 57.60 -50.35
CA THR A 140 19.48 58.86 -49.76
C THR A 140 20.08 58.67 -48.37
N ALA A 141 19.73 57.57 -47.69
CA ALA A 141 20.39 57.14 -46.47
C ALA A 141 21.86 56.75 -46.76
N SER A 142 22.78 57.20 -45.91
CA SER A 142 24.19 56.80 -46.00
C SER A 142 24.32 55.28 -45.90
N ILE A 143 25.12 54.66 -46.79
CA ILE A 143 25.41 53.22 -46.77
C ILE A 143 25.86 52.83 -45.36
N LYS A 144 25.04 52.01 -44.69
CA LYS A 144 25.36 51.44 -43.38
C LYS A 144 26.23 50.20 -43.60
N ASP A 145 27.21 49.98 -42.73
CA ASP A 145 27.91 48.70 -42.68
C ASP A 145 26.90 47.55 -42.55
N ILE A 146 27.23 46.43 -43.18
CA ILE A 146 26.43 45.20 -43.08
C ILE A 146 26.30 44.87 -41.59
N ALA A 147 25.06 44.81 -41.10
CA ALA A 147 24.78 44.57 -39.70
C ALA A 147 25.52 43.28 -39.25
N PRO A 148 26.34 43.33 -38.18
CA PRO A 148 27.14 42.18 -37.77
C PRO A 148 26.20 41.02 -37.48
N ALA A 149 26.48 39.86 -38.08
CA ALA A 149 25.65 38.67 -37.97
C ALA A 149 25.30 38.41 -36.49
N PHE A 150 24.01 38.16 -36.21
CA PHE A 150 23.47 38.01 -34.87
C PHE A 150 24.20 36.91 -34.10
N ASN A 151 25.24 37.32 -33.37
CA ASN A 151 25.82 36.54 -32.29
C ASN A 151 24.79 36.55 -31.16
N VAL A 152 23.79 35.68 -31.27
CA VAL A 152 23.01 35.19 -30.12
C VAL A 152 24.03 34.84 -29.05
N GLY A 153 24.06 35.66 -28.01
CA GLY A 153 25.21 35.72 -27.14
C GLY A 153 25.43 34.36 -26.51
N LYS A 154 26.69 34.00 -26.18
CA LYS A 154 26.92 32.79 -25.37
C LYS A 154 26.05 32.79 -24.11
N LYS A 155 25.72 33.97 -23.57
CA LYS A 155 24.76 34.21 -22.47
C LYS A 155 23.31 33.81 -22.80
N GLU A 156 22.83 34.01 -24.03
CA GLU A 156 21.46 33.71 -24.44
C GLU A 156 21.29 32.23 -24.77
N LEU A 157 22.26 31.64 -25.47
CA LEU A 157 22.36 30.19 -25.65
C LEU A 157 22.49 29.47 -24.30
N LEU A 158 23.32 29.98 -23.38
CA LEU A 158 23.39 29.49 -22.00
C LEU A 158 22.06 29.67 -21.26
N LYS A 159 21.35 30.78 -21.43
CA LYS A 159 20.05 31.02 -20.77
C LYS A 159 18.98 30.03 -21.24
N GLU A 160 18.92 29.72 -22.53
CA GLU A 160 17.97 28.72 -23.06
C GLU A 160 18.34 27.30 -22.63
N TYR A 161 19.64 26.95 -22.63
CA TYR A 161 20.11 25.66 -22.11
C TYR A 161 19.81 25.55 -20.61
N TRP A 162 20.19 26.53 -19.79
CA TRP A 162 20.01 26.49 -18.33
C TRP A 162 18.53 26.48 -17.93
N GLY A 163 17.66 27.20 -18.65
CA GLY A 163 16.21 27.12 -18.44
C GLY A 163 15.63 25.72 -18.66
N LYS A 164 16.25 24.91 -19.53
CA LYS A 164 15.92 23.48 -19.72
C LYS A 164 16.58 22.56 -18.69
N TYR A 165 17.70 22.95 -18.07
CA TYR A 165 18.35 22.16 -17.02
C TYR A 165 17.81 22.39 -15.60
N ASP A 166 17.23 23.56 -15.32
CA ASP A 166 16.65 23.87 -14.02
C ASP A 166 15.55 22.85 -13.64
N ILE A 167 14.62 22.54 -14.56
CA ILE A 167 13.56 21.55 -14.30
C ILE A 167 14.12 20.14 -13.99
N TYR A 168 15.22 19.73 -14.63
CA TYR A 168 15.89 18.45 -14.31
C TYR A 168 16.57 18.49 -12.94
N LEU A 169 17.13 19.64 -12.52
CA LEU A 169 17.69 19.83 -11.18
C LEU A 169 16.60 19.74 -10.11
N TRP A 170 15.42 20.35 -10.33
CA TRP A 170 14.26 20.20 -9.45
C TRP A 170 13.73 18.76 -9.41
N ILE A 171 13.71 18.03 -10.53
CA ILE A 171 13.34 16.61 -10.58
C ILE A 171 14.32 15.75 -9.77
N VAL A 172 15.64 15.97 -9.91
CA VAL A 172 16.67 15.26 -9.13
C VAL A 172 16.55 15.59 -7.64
N LEU A 173 16.30 16.84 -7.27
CA LEU A 173 16.09 17.27 -5.89
C LEU A 173 14.83 16.63 -5.28
N ALA A 174 13.72 16.59 -6.03
CA ALA A 174 12.48 15.92 -5.62
C ALA A 174 12.67 14.41 -5.46
N ALA A 175 13.39 13.75 -6.38
CA ALA A 175 13.73 12.34 -6.28
C ALA A 175 14.61 12.05 -5.06
N ALA A 176 15.62 12.88 -4.78
CA ALA A 176 16.45 12.76 -3.58
C ALA A 176 15.63 12.94 -2.29
N LEU A 177 14.74 13.93 -2.24
CA LEU A 177 13.83 14.15 -1.11
C LEU A 177 12.89 12.94 -0.90
N LEU A 178 12.35 12.37 -1.99
CA LEU A 178 11.51 11.18 -1.96
C LEU A 178 12.28 9.95 -1.44
N CYS A 179 13.52 9.74 -1.89
CA CYS A 179 14.39 8.68 -1.37
C CYS A 179 14.67 8.85 0.13
N VAL A 180 14.95 10.07 0.60
CA VAL A 180 15.12 10.36 2.04
C VAL A 180 13.83 10.09 2.83
N ALA A 181 12.66 10.49 2.29
CA ALA A 181 11.36 10.22 2.91
C ALA A 181 11.06 8.71 3.00
N ILE A 182 11.31 7.94 1.93
CA ILE A 182 11.17 6.48 1.90
C ILE A 182 12.11 5.84 2.93
N VAL A 183 13.39 6.20 2.96
CA VAL A 183 14.37 5.67 3.95
C VAL A 183 13.94 6.01 5.38
N TYR A 184 13.41 7.21 5.63
CA TYR A 184 12.88 7.60 6.94
C TYR A 184 11.65 6.78 7.34
N ILE A 185 10.68 6.59 6.42
CA ILE A 185 9.49 5.76 6.65
C ILE A 185 9.88 4.30 6.90
N CYS A 186 10.75 3.72 6.08
CA CYS A 186 11.26 2.36 6.28
C CYS A 186 12.01 2.20 7.62
N LYS A 187 12.82 3.17 8.04
CA LYS A 187 13.45 3.16 9.38
C LYS A 187 12.41 3.30 10.50
N LYS A 188 11.33 4.06 10.29
CA LYS A 188 10.22 4.23 11.26
C LYS A 188 9.33 2.99 11.35
N TRP A 189 9.08 2.27 10.25
CA TRP A 189 8.35 0.99 10.25
C TRP A 189 9.19 -0.16 10.81
N LYS A 190 10.45 -0.31 10.40
CA LYS A 190 11.35 -1.32 11.01
C LYS A 190 11.53 -1.11 12.51
N ARG A 191 11.52 0.14 13.01
CA ARG A 191 11.49 0.45 14.46
C ARG A 191 10.19 0.05 15.17
N LYS A 192 9.06 -0.09 14.47
CA LYS A 192 7.83 -0.68 15.01
C LYS A 192 7.89 -2.21 14.97
N GLU A 193 8.41 -2.78 13.89
CA GLU A 193 8.59 -4.24 13.76
C GLU A 193 9.56 -4.79 14.81
N THR A 194 10.60 -4.04 15.20
CA THR A 194 11.48 -4.40 16.33
C THR A 194 10.81 -4.38 17.72
N LEU A 195 9.54 -3.96 17.84
CA LEU A 195 8.75 -4.20 19.05
C LEU A 195 8.20 -5.64 19.10
N PHE A 196 8.08 -6.31 17.94
CA PHE A 196 7.88 -7.75 17.86
C PHE A 196 9.24 -8.47 17.90
N VAL A 197 9.97 -8.27 19.00
CA VAL A 197 11.05 -9.17 19.38
C VAL A 197 10.44 -10.57 19.48
N PRO A 198 10.88 -11.58 18.70
CA PRO A 198 10.38 -12.94 18.87
C PRO A 198 10.70 -13.36 20.30
N LYS A 199 9.65 -13.64 21.10
CA LYS A 199 9.75 -13.81 22.56
C LYS A 199 10.79 -14.86 22.88
N LYS A 200 12.01 -14.41 23.20
CA LYS A 200 13.21 -15.24 23.40
C LYS A 200 12.81 -16.37 24.36
N PRO A 201 12.96 -17.65 23.95
CA PRO A 201 12.23 -18.77 24.56
C PRO A 201 12.38 -18.68 26.07
N SER A 202 11.24 -18.50 26.75
CA SER A 202 11.23 -17.91 28.09
C SER A 202 11.89 -18.86 29.07
N VAL A 203 13.18 -18.63 29.33
CA VAL A 203 14.00 -19.42 30.26
C VAL A 203 13.21 -19.52 31.56
N PRO A 204 12.82 -20.74 32.00
CA PRO A 204 11.94 -20.90 33.14
C PRO A 204 12.47 -20.13 34.36
N PRO A 205 11.60 -19.45 35.13
CA PRO A 205 12.04 -18.58 36.22
C PRO A 205 12.98 -19.26 37.22
N VAL A 206 12.76 -20.55 37.49
CA VAL A 206 13.66 -21.37 38.34
C VAL A 206 15.09 -21.44 37.78
N ILE A 207 15.22 -21.65 36.46
CA ILE A 207 16.52 -21.76 35.78
C ILE A 207 17.22 -20.39 35.73
N ARG A 208 16.46 -19.31 35.55
CA ARG A 208 16.96 -17.93 35.66
C ARG A 208 17.49 -17.64 37.06
N ALA A 209 16.70 -17.92 38.10
CA ALA A 209 17.08 -17.70 39.49
C ALA A 209 18.32 -18.52 39.91
N LEU A 210 18.39 -19.81 39.53
CA LEU A 210 19.55 -20.65 39.78
C LEU A 210 20.82 -20.17 39.05
N ALA A 211 20.69 -19.56 37.86
CA ALA A 211 21.83 -18.95 37.17
C ALA A 211 22.33 -17.69 37.89
N SER A 212 21.43 -16.78 38.27
CA SER A 212 21.78 -15.58 39.04
C SER A 212 22.36 -15.92 40.41
N LEU A 213 21.86 -16.94 41.09
CA LEU A 213 22.36 -17.39 42.40
C LEU A 213 23.81 -17.89 42.31
N LYS A 214 24.17 -18.61 41.23
CA LYS A 214 25.57 -19.01 40.96
C LYS A 214 26.47 -17.80 40.73
N GLN A 215 26.02 -16.81 39.94
CA GLN A 215 26.76 -15.55 39.74
C GLN A 215 26.96 -14.79 41.05
N LEU A 216 25.99 -14.77 41.96
CA LEU A 216 26.13 -14.18 43.29
C LEU A 216 27.23 -14.87 44.11
N LYS A 217 27.33 -16.21 44.04
CA LYS A 217 28.41 -16.98 44.67
C LYS A 217 29.78 -16.67 44.06
N GLU A 218 29.87 -16.60 42.72
CA GLU A 218 31.08 -16.24 41.98
C GLU A 218 31.58 -14.82 42.30
N LYS A 219 30.68 -13.86 42.55
CA LYS A 219 31.05 -12.49 42.96
C LYS A 219 31.74 -12.42 44.33
N GLN A 220 31.54 -13.39 45.23
CA GLN A 220 32.14 -13.44 46.58
C GLN A 220 31.95 -12.13 47.38
N LEU A 221 30.78 -11.49 47.28
CA LEU A 221 30.53 -10.14 47.81
C LEU A 221 30.78 -10.03 49.32
N TRP A 222 30.28 -10.97 50.13
CA TRP A 222 30.49 -10.94 51.58
C TRP A 222 31.96 -11.09 51.99
N GLN A 223 32.75 -11.89 51.25
CA GLN A 223 34.20 -12.05 51.47
C GLN A 223 34.99 -10.76 51.15
N LYS A 224 34.41 -9.86 50.34
CA LYS A 224 34.94 -8.54 50.01
C LYS A 224 34.43 -7.44 50.95
N ASN A 225 33.81 -7.81 52.08
CA ASN A 225 33.09 -6.94 53.01
C ASN A 225 31.84 -6.23 52.43
N LEU A 226 31.40 -6.60 51.22
CA LEU A 226 30.20 -6.06 50.56
C LEU A 226 28.93 -6.80 51.01
N ILE A 227 28.79 -7.02 52.32
CA ILE A 227 27.74 -7.85 52.94
C ILE A 227 26.33 -7.29 52.64
N LYS A 228 26.17 -5.95 52.63
CA LYS A 228 24.89 -5.32 52.28
C LYS A 228 24.48 -5.58 50.83
N GLU A 229 25.44 -5.59 49.90
CA GLU A 229 25.20 -5.86 48.48
C GLU A 229 24.86 -7.34 48.28
N TYR A 230 25.59 -8.24 48.95
CA TYR A 230 25.31 -9.68 48.98
C TYR A 230 23.85 -9.99 49.35
N TYR A 231 23.37 -9.49 50.50
CA TYR A 231 21.98 -9.72 50.91
C TYR A 231 20.97 -8.98 50.04
N THR A 232 21.32 -7.82 49.46
CA THR A 232 20.44 -7.13 48.50
C THR A 232 20.22 -7.99 47.26
N GLU A 233 21.29 -8.41 46.58
CA GLU A 233 21.20 -9.30 45.41
C GLU A 233 20.52 -10.63 45.74
N LEU A 234 20.81 -11.24 46.91
CA LEU A 234 20.15 -12.48 47.34
C LEU A 234 18.63 -12.29 47.45
N THR A 235 18.17 -11.21 48.06
CA THR A 235 16.73 -10.91 48.16
C THR A 235 16.11 -10.52 46.84
N ASP A 236 16.83 -9.85 45.95
CA ASP A 236 16.30 -9.41 44.65
C ASP A 236 16.14 -10.61 43.70
N ILE A 237 17.10 -11.55 43.67
CA ILE A 237 16.99 -12.84 42.96
C ILE A 237 15.77 -13.61 43.46
N LEU A 238 15.58 -13.67 44.77
CA LEU A 238 14.45 -14.36 45.39
C LEU A 238 13.11 -13.67 45.07
N ARG A 239 13.00 -12.35 45.27
CA ARG A 239 11.77 -11.58 45.01
C ARG A 239 11.37 -11.66 43.54
N LEU A 240 12.33 -11.57 42.61
CA LEU A 240 12.07 -11.77 41.19
C LEU A 240 11.56 -13.19 40.90
N TYR A 241 12.15 -14.22 41.52
CA TYR A 241 11.66 -15.60 41.38
C TYR A 241 10.23 -15.77 41.90
N LEU A 242 9.90 -15.26 43.09
CA LEU A 242 8.55 -15.33 43.66
C LEU A 242 7.52 -14.64 42.75
N SER A 243 7.90 -13.53 42.11
CA SER A 243 7.06 -12.78 41.17
C SER A 243 6.89 -13.45 39.82
N GLU A 244 7.95 -14.04 39.25
CA GLU A 244 7.89 -14.72 37.94
C GLU A 244 7.30 -16.13 38.00
N ALA A 245 7.39 -16.82 39.15
CA ALA A 245 7.02 -18.25 39.27
C ALA A 245 5.73 -18.52 40.07
N MET A 246 5.33 -17.62 40.97
CA MET A 246 4.15 -17.81 41.84
C MET A 246 3.14 -16.65 41.79
N GLU A 247 3.36 -15.66 40.92
CA GLU A 247 2.46 -14.52 40.69
C GLU A 247 2.25 -13.64 41.96
N ILE A 248 3.18 -13.71 42.92
CA ILE A 248 3.22 -12.85 44.10
C ILE A 248 4.15 -11.66 43.79
N PRO A 249 3.69 -10.39 43.76
CA PRO A 249 4.50 -9.23 43.37
C PRO A 249 5.51 -8.82 44.46
N ALA A 250 6.41 -9.73 44.79
CA ALA A 250 7.39 -9.66 45.88
C ALA A 250 8.46 -8.59 45.69
N VAL A 251 8.59 -8.02 44.48
CA VAL A 251 9.46 -6.86 44.21
C VAL A 251 8.84 -5.57 44.77
N GLU A 252 7.51 -5.45 44.73
CA GLU A 252 6.77 -4.26 45.16
C GLU A 252 6.30 -4.35 46.63
N MET A 253 6.12 -5.57 47.15
CA MET A 253 5.71 -5.82 48.55
C MET A 253 6.80 -5.50 49.59
N THR A 254 6.36 -4.98 50.74
CA THR A 254 7.15 -4.97 51.98
C THR A 254 7.43 -6.39 52.49
N ASN A 255 8.35 -6.55 53.43
CA ASN A 255 8.68 -7.87 53.97
C ASN A 255 7.50 -8.50 54.75
N GLU A 256 6.65 -7.70 55.40
CA GLU A 256 5.51 -8.19 56.18
C GLU A 256 4.33 -8.63 55.29
N GLU A 257 4.09 -7.90 54.20
CA GLU A 257 3.14 -8.31 53.16
C GLU A 257 3.61 -9.60 52.46
N LEU A 258 4.90 -9.68 52.13
CA LEU A 258 5.49 -10.87 51.51
C LEU A 258 5.43 -12.10 52.43
N ARG A 259 5.75 -11.93 53.73
CA ARG A 259 5.55 -12.94 54.78
C ARG A 259 4.08 -13.41 54.83
N SER A 260 3.14 -12.48 54.69
CA SER A 260 1.70 -12.77 54.69
C SER A 260 1.21 -13.47 53.40
N ALA A 261 1.82 -13.17 52.25
CA ALA A 261 1.54 -13.84 50.98
C ALA A 261 2.11 -15.27 50.96
N LEU A 262 3.34 -15.47 51.44
CA LEU A 262 3.97 -16.79 51.55
C LEU A 262 3.15 -17.74 52.45
N LYS A 263 2.63 -17.26 53.60
CA LYS A 263 1.73 -18.02 54.49
C LYS A 263 0.37 -18.39 53.88
N LYS A 264 -0.02 -17.78 52.76
CA LYS A 264 -1.23 -18.14 52.00
C LYS A 264 -0.93 -19.14 50.86
N ARG A 265 0.28 -19.08 50.29
CA ARG A 265 0.69 -19.95 49.18
C ARG A 265 1.25 -21.30 49.64
N PHE A 266 1.91 -21.33 50.79
CA PHE A 266 2.44 -22.54 51.43
C PHE A 266 1.72 -22.78 52.77
N PRO A 267 1.48 -24.03 53.18
CA PRO A 267 0.88 -24.32 54.49
C PRO A 267 1.76 -23.80 55.62
N ALA A 268 1.16 -23.29 56.71
CA ALA A 268 1.86 -22.52 57.75
C ALA A 268 2.95 -23.28 58.56
N LYS A 269 3.13 -24.59 58.33
CA LYS A 269 4.20 -25.44 58.89
C LYS A 269 5.14 -26.03 57.83
N SER A 270 5.16 -25.46 56.63
CA SER A 270 6.15 -25.81 55.59
C SER A 270 7.55 -25.33 55.99
N TRP A 271 8.55 -26.20 55.78
CA TRP A 271 9.98 -25.92 55.93
C TRP A 271 10.38 -24.74 55.05
N GLU A 272 9.87 -24.75 53.82
CA GLU A 272 10.13 -23.77 52.78
C GLU A 272 9.67 -22.37 53.17
N ALA A 273 8.50 -22.21 53.81
CA ALA A 273 8.01 -20.90 54.19
C ALA A 273 8.77 -20.32 55.39
N GLN A 274 9.15 -21.16 56.36
CA GLN A 274 9.81 -20.71 57.59
C GLN A 274 11.24 -20.26 57.33
N ASN A 275 12.04 -21.11 56.68
CA ASN A 275 13.45 -20.81 56.40
C ASN A 275 13.58 -19.63 55.40
N LEU A 276 12.63 -19.47 54.49
CA LEU A 276 12.64 -18.34 53.55
C LEU A 276 12.29 -17.00 54.23
N MET A 277 11.44 -17.02 55.26
CA MET A 277 11.20 -15.85 56.10
C MET A 277 12.45 -15.50 56.92
N GLU A 278 13.13 -16.48 57.50
CA GLU A 278 14.40 -16.28 58.21
C GLU A 278 15.46 -15.59 57.33
N VAL A 279 15.66 -16.07 56.08
CA VAL A 279 16.58 -15.41 55.12
C VAL A 279 16.17 -13.97 54.80
N LEU A 280 14.88 -13.71 54.59
CA LEU A 280 14.37 -12.36 54.32
C LEU A 280 14.50 -11.43 55.53
N ASP A 281 14.34 -11.95 56.74
CA ASP A 281 14.46 -11.21 58.00
C ASP A 281 15.93 -10.89 58.32
N THR A 282 16.84 -11.86 58.18
CA THR A 282 18.30 -11.62 58.27
C THR A 282 18.77 -10.60 57.24
N ALA A 283 18.30 -10.70 55.99
CA ALA A 283 18.61 -9.70 54.96
C ALA A 283 18.09 -8.28 55.33
N THR A 284 16.92 -8.20 55.96
CA THR A 284 16.33 -6.94 56.44
C THR A 284 17.16 -6.34 57.59
N LEU A 285 17.60 -7.17 58.54
CA LEU A 285 18.50 -6.77 59.63
C LEU A 285 19.85 -6.27 59.13
N VAL A 286 20.44 -6.91 58.11
CA VAL A 286 21.66 -6.41 57.44
C VAL A 286 21.40 -5.07 56.74
N LYS A 287 20.32 -4.98 55.95
CA LYS A 287 20.03 -3.83 55.07
C LYS A 287 19.71 -2.54 55.83
N PHE A 288 19.03 -2.66 56.98
CA PHE A 288 18.53 -1.52 57.76
C PHE A 288 19.18 -1.40 59.15
N ALA A 289 19.28 -2.49 59.92
CA ALA A 289 19.86 -2.47 61.27
C ALA A 289 21.40 -2.61 61.29
N LYS A 290 22.05 -2.78 60.13
CA LYS A 290 23.51 -2.95 59.97
C LYS A 290 24.09 -4.13 60.75
N VAL A 291 23.30 -5.17 60.98
CA VAL A 291 23.78 -6.42 61.58
C VAL A 291 24.86 -7.04 60.68
N LEU A 292 25.84 -7.69 61.30
CA LEU A 292 26.92 -8.43 60.64
C LEU A 292 26.78 -9.93 60.97
N PRO A 293 26.04 -10.69 60.14
CA PRO A 293 25.91 -12.15 60.27
C PRO A 293 27.25 -12.87 60.26
N GLY A 294 27.28 -14.08 60.83
CA GLY A 294 28.46 -14.95 60.75
C GLY A 294 28.70 -15.49 59.34
N ALA A 295 29.94 -15.90 59.02
CA ALA A 295 30.24 -16.53 57.72
C ALA A 295 29.37 -17.78 57.45
N ALA A 296 29.15 -18.61 58.48
CA ALA A 296 28.24 -19.76 58.41
C ALA A 296 26.78 -19.35 58.13
N GLU A 297 26.36 -18.16 58.59
CA GLU A 297 25.01 -17.63 58.37
C GLU A 297 24.83 -17.16 56.92
N HIS A 298 25.87 -16.54 56.32
CA HIS A 298 25.88 -16.23 54.89
C HIS A 298 25.74 -17.48 54.01
N GLU A 299 26.42 -18.58 54.39
CA GLU A 299 26.37 -19.86 53.68
C GLU A 299 25.04 -20.60 53.91
N ASN A 300 24.49 -20.55 55.12
CA ASN A 300 23.15 -21.09 55.42
C ASN A 300 22.06 -20.36 54.61
N CYS A 301 22.07 -19.02 54.58
CA CYS A 301 21.10 -18.26 53.78
C CYS A 301 21.19 -18.60 52.28
N TYR A 302 22.41 -18.82 51.78
CA TYR A 302 22.63 -19.28 50.40
C TYR A 302 22.09 -20.69 50.17
N ALA A 303 22.38 -21.62 51.08
CA ALA A 303 21.95 -23.02 50.99
C ALA A 303 20.43 -23.17 51.01
N VAL A 304 19.73 -22.44 51.89
CA VAL A 304 18.26 -22.41 51.96
C VAL A 304 17.65 -21.95 50.63
N VAL A 305 18.16 -20.87 50.03
CA VAL A 305 17.67 -20.37 48.74
C VAL A 305 17.99 -21.33 47.59
N GLN A 306 19.15 -22.00 47.62
CA GLN A 306 19.49 -23.01 46.62
C GLN A 306 18.59 -24.26 46.74
N GLU A 307 18.42 -24.81 47.95
CA GLU A 307 17.57 -26.00 48.22
C GLU A 307 16.12 -25.74 47.79
N PHE A 308 15.59 -24.56 48.11
CA PHE A 308 14.26 -24.14 47.69
C PHE A 308 14.15 -24.11 46.16
N LEU A 309 15.05 -23.41 45.46
CA LEU A 309 15.02 -23.34 44.00
C LEU A 309 15.24 -24.69 43.32
N GLU A 310 16.10 -25.57 43.85
CA GLU A 310 16.27 -26.92 43.32
C GLU A 310 15.04 -27.82 43.55
N THR A 311 14.36 -27.67 44.67
CA THR A 311 13.10 -28.37 44.97
C THR A 311 12.00 -27.92 44.02
N GLN A 312 11.86 -26.61 43.80
CA GLN A 312 10.95 -26.04 42.80
C GLN A 312 11.32 -26.47 41.37
N LYS A 313 12.63 -26.65 41.05
CA LYS A 313 13.06 -27.19 39.75
C LYS A 313 12.59 -28.64 39.56
N LYS A 314 12.81 -29.49 40.56
CA LYS A 314 12.37 -30.91 40.54
C LYS A 314 10.85 -30.99 40.34
N ALA A 315 10.08 -30.15 41.01
CA ALA A 315 8.63 -30.06 40.83
C ALA A 315 8.23 -29.60 39.41
N GLN A 316 8.89 -28.57 38.87
CA GLN A 316 8.60 -28.08 37.51
C GLN A 316 8.98 -29.08 36.41
N ASP A 317 10.10 -29.78 36.55
CA ASP A 317 10.55 -30.80 35.61
C ASP A 317 9.63 -32.04 35.66
N ALA A 318 9.18 -32.44 36.86
CA ALA A 318 8.19 -33.51 37.03
C ALA A 318 6.81 -33.17 36.45
N ALA A 319 6.34 -31.92 36.61
CA ALA A 319 5.08 -31.46 36.02
C ALA A 319 5.10 -31.54 34.49
N LYS A 320 6.20 -31.08 33.85
CA LYS A 320 6.39 -31.21 32.39
C LYS A 320 6.48 -32.65 31.92
N ALA A 321 7.09 -33.54 32.71
CA ALA A 321 7.12 -34.97 32.38
C ALA A 321 5.71 -35.58 32.40
N ALA A 322 4.89 -35.26 33.39
CA ALA A 322 3.51 -35.72 33.49
C ALA A 322 2.62 -35.19 32.32
N GLU A 323 2.84 -33.96 31.87
CA GLU A 323 2.15 -33.35 30.73
C GLU A 323 2.53 -33.98 29.37
N SER A 324 3.66 -34.70 29.30
CA SER A 324 4.17 -35.31 28.06
C SER A 324 3.67 -36.74 27.77
N LEU A 325 2.87 -37.33 28.66
CA LEU A 325 2.31 -38.67 28.47
C LEU A 325 0.98 -38.61 27.68
N PRO A 326 0.83 -39.32 26.55
CA PRO A 326 -0.34 -39.21 25.70
C PRO A 326 -1.57 -39.90 26.31
N LYS A 327 -2.71 -39.19 26.33
CA LYS A 327 -4.03 -39.81 26.52
C LYS A 327 -4.37 -40.61 25.27
N ALA A 328 -4.76 -41.88 25.42
CA ALA A 328 -5.16 -42.74 24.31
C ALA A 328 -6.54 -42.34 23.74
N ASN A 329 -6.71 -42.51 22.43
CA ASN A 329 -7.92 -42.14 21.70
C ASN A 329 -9.05 -43.16 21.89
N THR A 330 -10.29 -42.67 21.92
CA THR A 330 -11.49 -43.47 21.62
C THR A 330 -12.43 -42.66 20.73
N GLU A 331 -12.31 -42.78 19.41
CA GLU A 331 -13.33 -42.27 18.49
C GLU A 331 -13.47 -43.22 17.27
N SER A 332 -14.68 -43.77 17.14
CA SER A 332 -15.32 -44.40 15.97
C SER A 332 -14.49 -44.83 14.73
N ALA A 333 -14.48 -46.15 14.47
CA ALA A 333 -14.80 -46.67 13.13
C ALA A 333 -16.32 -46.50 12.88
N SER A 334 -16.93 -46.65 11.69
CA SER A 334 -16.60 -47.36 10.44
C SER A 334 -17.49 -46.77 9.30
N THR A 335 -17.04 -46.38 8.11
CA THR A 335 -16.63 -47.20 6.92
C THR A 335 -17.66 -47.11 5.77
N ASP A 336 -17.14 -46.79 4.58
CA ASP A 336 -17.60 -47.02 3.19
C ASP A 336 -18.90 -46.44 2.54
N ASP A 337 -18.68 -46.23 1.23
CA ASP A 337 -19.52 -46.41 0.04
C ASP A 337 -20.57 -45.40 -0.49
N SER A 338 -20.21 -44.87 -1.67
CA SER A 338 -20.97 -44.82 -2.94
C SER A 338 -22.34 -44.13 -3.08
N ILE A 339 -22.36 -43.25 -4.10
CA ILE A 339 -23.51 -42.73 -4.89
C ILE A 339 -23.22 -43.07 -6.37
N PRO A 340 -24.18 -43.10 -7.33
CA PRO A 340 -25.46 -42.35 -7.34
C PRO A 340 -26.73 -43.07 -7.88
N GLN A 341 -27.92 -42.47 -7.67
CA GLN A 341 -28.89 -42.00 -8.72
C GLN A 341 -30.32 -41.68 -8.17
N THR A 342 -30.67 -40.37 -8.18
CA THR A 342 -31.93 -39.80 -8.74
C THR A 342 -33.33 -39.96 -8.07
N SER A 343 -34.08 -38.84 -8.01
CA SER A 343 -35.57 -38.64 -7.79
C SER A 343 -36.26 -39.23 -6.53
N VAL A 344 -36.60 -38.51 -5.44
CA VAL A 344 -37.58 -37.40 -5.26
C VAL A 344 -39.04 -37.76 -5.67
N PRO A 345 -40.11 -37.58 -4.83
CA PRO A 345 -40.26 -37.70 -3.35
C PRO A 345 -41.55 -38.48 -2.92
N GLY A 346 -41.82 -38.73 -1.61
CA GLY A 346 -43.08 -39.39 -1.20
C GLY A 346 -43.42 -39.46 0.30
N ILE A 347 -44.54 -38.84 0.68
CA ILE A 347 -45.18 -38.67 2.00
C ILE A 347 -45.59 -39.99 2.71
N GLN A 348 -45.27 -40.12 4.02
CA GLN A 348 -46.01 -40.67 5.22
C GLN A 348 -47.18 -41.71 5.09
N PRO A 349 -47.67 -42.41 6.17
CA PRO A 349 -47.44 -42.25 7.64
C PRO A 349 -47.27 -43.55 8.50
N SER A 350 -47.23 -43.35 9.83
CA SER A 350 -47.90 -44.14 10.91
C SER A 350 -47.40 -45.51 11.45
N ARG A 351 -46.83 -45.46 12.68
CA ARG A 351 -47.36 -46.00 14.00
C ARG A 351 -47.70 -47.52 14.16
N PRO A 352 -48.07 -48.04 15.36
CA PRO A 352 -48.00 -47.58 16.78
C PRO A 352 -47.26 -48.62 17.71
N VAL A 353 -47.25 -48.72 19.06
CA VAL A 353 -47.79 -48.07 20.30
C VAL A 353 -46.67 -48.10 21.39
N SER A 354 -46.86 -47.42 22.54
CA SER A 354 -46.31 -47.66 23.91
C SER A 354 -44.96 -47.04 24.32
N GLU A 355 -44.76 -46.50 25.53
CA GLU A 355 -45.72 -45.91 26.50
C GLU A 355 -45.03 -44.83 27.37
N THR A 356 -45.82 -43.90 27.94
CA THR A 356 -45.40 -42.75 28.78
C THR A 356 -45.65 -43.02 30.28
N PRO A 357 -45.27 -42.15 31.27
CA PRO A 357 -44.57 -40.85 31.21
C PRO A 357 -43.40 -40.66 32.22
N GLN A 358 -42.81 -39.46 32.20
CA GLN A 358 -42.01 -38.89 33.29
C GLN A 358 -42.80 -38.76 34.62
N LYS A 359 -42.08 -38.68 35.75
CA LYS A 359 -42.52 -37.96 36.96
C LYS A 359 -41.33 -37.36 37.71
N GLN A 360 -41.38 -36.05 37.99
CA GLN A 360 -40.38 -35.34 38.80
C GLN A 360 -41.05 -34.14 39.50
N PHE A 361 -41.58 -34.41 40.69
CA PHE A 361 -42.18 -33.52 41.71
C PHE A 361 -42.29 -34.42 42.98
N ASP A 362 -42.01 -34.01 44.22
CA ASP A 362 -41.47 -32.75 44.73
C ASP A 362 -41.01 -32.90 46.20
N ASP A 363 -40.40 -31.84 46.74
CA ASP A 363 -40.53 -31.31 48.12
C ASP A 363 -39.99 -32.03 49.40
N SER A 364 -39.39 -31.20 50.25
CA SER A 364 -39.45 -31.15 51.73
C SER A 364 -38.98 -32.27 52.71
N ARG A 365 -37.86 -31.95 53.40
CA ARG A 365 -37.82 -31.59 54.85
C ARG A 365 -37.70 -32.69 55.94
N SER A 366 -37.07 -32.29 57.07
CA SER A 366 -36.97 -32.96 58.38
C SER A 366 -36.06 -34.22 58.48
N GLN A 367 -35.41 -34.53 59.61
CA GLN A 367 -35.08 -33.75 60.83
C GLN A 367 -33.93 -34.43 61.61
N ALA A 368 -33.46 -33.78 62.69
CA ALA A 368 -32.52 -34.27 63.71
C ALA A 368 -31.05 -34.56 63.28
N GLY A 369 -30.06 -34.49 64.17
CA GLY A 369 -30.08 -33.81 65.48
C GLY A 369 -29.06 -34.31 66.53
N ASN A 370 -28.62 -33.35 67.36
CA ASN A 370 -28.21 -33.49 68.77
C ASN A 370 -26.74 -33.82 69.15
N LYS A 371 -26.22 -33.01 70.09
CA LYS A 371 -25.15 -33.26 71.09
C LYS A 371 -23.69 -33.48 70.62
N ALA A 372 -22.66 -33.13 71.42
CA ALA A 372 -22.63 -32.59 72.79
C ALA A 372 -21.42 -31.66 73.06
N GLU A 373 -21.56 -30.78 74.07
CA GLU A 373 -20.65 -30.47 75.22
C GLU A 373 -19.10 -30.48 75.06
N SER A 374 -18.31 -29.63 75.74
CA SER A 374 -18.57 -28.69 76.87
C SER A 374 -17.40 -27.70 77.13
N ASN A 375 -17.68 -26.60 77.87
CA ASN A 375 -16.80 -25.91 78.87
C ASN A 375 -15.44 -25.30 78.41
N GLU A 376 -14.66 -24.48 79.14
CA GLU A 376 -14.74 -23.58 80.33
C GLU A 376 -13.40 -22.76 80.34
N GLU A 377 -13.17 -21.60 80.98
CA GLU A 377 -13.99 -20.48 81.51
C GLU A 377 -13.03 -19.27 81.74
N LYS A 378 -13.54 -18.02 81.86
CA LYS A 378 -12.83 -16.84 82.43
C LYS A 378 -11.49 -16.42 81.74
N GLU A 379 -10.82 -15.30 82.05
CA GLU A 379 -11.14 -14.09 82.83
C GLU A 379 -10.45 -12.85 82.20
N ALA A 380 -10.93 -11.65 82.57
CA ALA A 380 -10.18 -10.39 82.56
C ALA A 380 -9.81 -10.05 84.03
N PRO A 381 -9.07 -8.98 84.42
CA PRO A 381 -8.75 -7.74 83.69
C PRO A 381 -7.33 -7.19 84.00
N THR A 382 -7.15 -5.85 83.89
CA THR A 382 -6.15 -4.98 84.58
C THR A 382 -4.66 -5.11 84.19
N GLU A 383 -3.78 -4.11 84.39
CA GLU A 383 -3.90 -2.62 84.42
C GLU A 383 -2.48 -1.99 84.47
N ASN A 384 -2.34 -0.80 83.85
CA ASN A 384 -1.25 0.23 83.88
C ASN A 384 -0.80 0.64 82.47
#